data_AF-A0AAD6C131-F1
#
_entry.id   AF-A0AAD6C131-F1
#
_cell.length_a   1.000
_cell.length_b   1.000
_cell.length_c   1.000
_cell.angle_alpha   90.00
_cell.angle_beta   90.00
_cell.angle_gamma   90.00
#
_symmetry.space_group_name_H-M   'P 1'
#
loop_
_entity.id
_entity.type
_entity.pdbx_description
1 polymer ?
#
loop_
_entity_poly.entity_id
_entity_poly.type
_entity_poly.pdbx_seq_one_letter_code
_entity_poly.pdbx_strand_id
1 'polypeptide(L)'
;MYSLWSLLLLSYTVPFTWGWGDLGHRTVAYLAEKYLNEDGTRLVEDLIHPDGDFDISDAAVWADLQKRKLPFTRPWHFIDAKDQPPDSCRVSYEADCTKDGCVISAIENMTHQVQDPTLEKTQQGDALKFLMHFIGDLHQPLHVEDKCRGGNDIHVCFDNHCGKTNLHSVWDTDIPHKLNGLKHSLKHNEEKSLP
;
A
#
# COMPACT_ATOMS: atom_id res chain seq x y z
N MET A 1 4.83 -52.64 -12.45
CA MET A 1 4.42 -51.76 -11.34
C MET A 1 5.05 -50.40 -11.59
N TYR A 2 4.31 -49.47 -12.21
CA TYR A 2 4.79 -48.11 -12.46
C TYR A 2 4.27 -47.21 -11.34
N SER A 3 5.19 -46.64 -10.56
CA SER A 3 4.88 -45.73 -9.46
C SER A 3 4.51 -44.36 -10.02
N LEU A 4 3.26 -43.94 -9.80
CA LEU A 4 2.75 -42.62 -10.16
C LEU A 4 3.29 -41.60 -9.15
N TRP A 5 4.15 -40.69 -9.61
CA TRP A 5 4.53 -39.50 -8.86
C TRP A 5 3.39 -38.49 -8.93
N SER A 6 2.69 -38.29 -7.81
CA SER A 6 1.73 -37.21 -7.66
C SER A 6 2.48 -35.88 -7.55
N LEU A 7 2.50 -35.09 -8.63
CA LEU A 7 2.87 -33.69 -8.60
C LEU A 7 1.78 -32.90 -7.86
N LEU A 8 1.99 -32.64 -6.58
CA LEU A 8 1.24 -31.64 -5.83
C LEU A 8 1.70 -30.26 -6.31
N LEU A 9 0.94 -29.65 -7.21
CA LEU A 9 1.03 -28.22 -7.51
C LEU A 9 0.55 -27.45 -6.28
N LEU A 10 1.46 -27.03 -5.41
CA LEU A 10 1.18 -26.00 -4.40
C LEU A 10 0.88 -24.69 -5.14
N SER A 11 -0.40 -24.36 -5.30
CA SER A 11 -0.81 -23.01 -5.65
C SER A 11 -0.46 -22.09 -4.49
N TYR A 12 0.64 -21.34 -4.59
CA TYR A 12 0.90 -20.22 -3.71
C TYR A 12 -0.14 -19.14 -4.00
N THR A 13 -1.27 -19.20 -3.30
CA THR A 13 -2.10 -18.01 -3.10
C THR A 13 -1.25 -17.07 -2.25
N VAL A 14 -0.83 -15.95 -2.81
CA VAL A 14 -0.19 -14.88 -2.06
C VAL A 14 -1.31 -13.99 -1.54
N PRO A 15 -1.63 -14.01 -0.23
CA PRO A 15 -2.51 -13.05 0.40
C PRO A 15 -2.15 -11.61 0.07
N PHE A 16 -3.22 -10.82 -0.02
CA PHE A 16 -3.17 -9.40 -0.26
C PHE A 16 -2.63 -8.72 1.00
N THR A 17 -1.45 -8.13 0.92
CA THR A 17 -1.06 -7.04 1.81
C THR A 17 -1.71 -5.78 1.24
N TRP A 18 -2.48 -5.09 2.07
CA TRP A 18 -3.05 -3.79 1.75
C TRP A 18 -2.28 -2.83 2.64
N GLY A 19 -1.82 -1.73 2.06
CA GLY A 19 -1.35 -0.57 2.81
C GLY A 19 -2.32 -0.14 3.88
N TRP A 20 -2.12 1.08 4.38
CA TRP A 20 -3.27 1.80 4.91
C TRP A 20 -4.53 1.53 4.06
N GLY A 21 -5.68 1.35 4.70
CA GLY A 21 -6.93 1.30 3.96
C GLY A 21 -7.14 2.60 3.17
N ASP A 22 -8.16 2.65 2.31
CA ASP A 22 -8.44 3.82 1.48
C ASP A 22 -8.50 5.11 2.30
N LEU A 23 -9.20 5.12 3.44
CA LEU A 23 -9.22 6.25 4.36
C LEU A 23 -7.81 6.75 4.73
N GLY A 24 -6.88 5.86 5.05
CA GLY A 24 -5.52 6.23 5.44
C GLY A 24 -4.74 6.84 4.28
N HIS A 25 -4.73 6.22 3.10
CA HIS A 25 -4.08 6.79 1.91
C HIS A 25 -4.67 8.13 1.48
N ARG A 26 -6.01 8.24 1.49
CA ARG A 26 -6.72 9.49 1.19
C ARG A 26 -6.33 10.58 2.19
N THR A 27 -6.27 10.24 3.48
CA THR A 27 -5.86 11.16 4.54
C THR A 27 -4.43 11.65 4.35
N VAL A 28 -3.48 10.75 4.07
CA VAL A 28 -2.08 11.11 3.80
C VAL A 28 -1.99 12.05 2.60
N ALA A 29 -2.73 11.77 1.53
CA ALA A 29 -2.73 12.59 0.31
C ALA A 29 -3.29 14.00 0.55
N TYR A 30 -4.44 14.11 1.20
CA TYR A 30 -5.02 15.43 1.54
C TYR A 30 -4.15 16.21 2.54
N LEU A 31 -3.46 15.54 3.46
CA LEU A 31 -2.49 16.20 4.32
C LEU A 31 -1.30 16.70 3.50
N ALA A 32 -0.74 15.87 2.61
CA ALA A 32 0.37 16.27 1.76
C ALA A 32 0.02 17.50 0.91
N GLU A 33 -1.16 17.53 0.30
CA GLU A 33 -1.66 18.65 -0.50
C GLU A 33 -1.59 20.00 0.23
N LYS A 34 -1.90 20.03 1.53
CA LYS A 34 -1.85 21.24 2.37
C LYS A 34 -0.44 21.78 2.61
N TYR A 35 0.58 20.95 2.43
CA TYR A 35 1.98 21.28 2.69
C TYR A 35 2.84 21.35 1.42
N LEU A 36 2.26 21.12 0.24
CA LEU A 36 2.96 21.34 -1.02
C LEU A 36 3.32 22.82 -1.17
N ASN A 37 4.52 23.07 -1.69
CA ASN A 37 4.89 24.40 -2.20
C ASN A 37 4.34 24.62 -3.61
N GLU A 38 4.50 25.82 -4.15
CA GLU A 38 3.97 26.18 -5.48
C GLU A 38 4.45 25.27 -6.62
N ASP A 39 5.67 24.75 -6.54
CA ASP A 39 6.20 23.80 -7.53
C ASP A 39 5.55 22.42 -7.39
N GLY A 40 5.38 21.93 -6.15
CA GLY A 40 4.72 20.66 -5.86
C GLY A 40 3.24 20.67 -6.24
N THR A 41 2.52 21.76 -5.95
CA THR A 41 1.12 21.94 -6.36
C THR A 41 1.00 21.87 -7.88
N ARG A 42 1.85 22.61 -8.62
CA ARG A 42 1.85 22.58 -10.09
C ARG A 42 2.18 21.20 -10.64
N LEU A 43 3.13 20.48 -10.04
CA LEU A 43 3.47 19.12 -10.44
C LEU A 43 2.27 18.17 -10.30
N VAL A 44 1.54 18.25 -9.18
CA VAL A 44 0.34 17.43 -8.96
C VAL A 44 -0.76 17.79 -9.96
N GLU A 45 -1.04 19.07 -10.17
CA GLU A 45 -2.04 19.52 -11.15
C GLU A 45 -1.70 19.04 -12.58
N ASP A 46 -0.42 19.11 -12.96
CA ASP A 46 0.06 18.77 -14.31
C ASP A 46 0.16 17.26 -14.57
N LEU A 47 0.29 16.42 -13.53
CA LEU A 47 0.49 14.98 -13.68
C LEU A 47 -0.71 14.13 -13.23
N ILE A 48 -1.43 14.56 -12.22
CA ILE A 48 -2.62 13.86 -11.71
C ILE A 48 -3.88 14.29 -12.46
N HIS A 49 -3.90 15.55 -12.94
CA HIS A 49 -5.06 16.19 -13.56
C HIS A 49 -6.36 15.98 -12.75
N PRO A 50 -6.45 16.52 -11.52
CA PRO A 50 -7.70 16.51 -10.77
C PRO A 50 -8.83 17.15 -11.60
N ASP A 51 -9.91 16.40 -11.84
CA ASP A 51 -11.08 16.87 -12.61
C ASP A 51 -12.36 16.18 -12.12
N GLY A 52 -13.43 16.96 -11.99
CA GLY A 52 -14.72 16.51 -11.47
C GLY A 52 -14.57 15.82 -10.11
N ASP A 53 -14.92 14.53 -10.08
CA ASP A 53 -14.89 13.71 -8.87
C ASP A 53 -13.52 13.05 -8.62
N PHE A 54 -12.53 13.18 -9.51
CA PHE A 54 -11.19 12.61 -9.33
C PHE A 54 -10.22 13.64 -8.74
N ASP A 55 -9.61 13.33 -7.59
CA ASP A 55 -8.65 14.21 -6.93
C ASP A 55 -7.40 13.48 -6.42
N ILE A 56 -6.54 14.20 -5.70
CA ILE A 56 -5.29 13.70 -5.13
C ILE A 56 -5.51 12.46 -4.21
N SER A 57 -6.68 12.34 -3.59
CA SER A 57 -7.01 11.22 -2.72
C SER A 57 -7.33 9.95 -3.52
N ASP A 58 -7.91 10.08 -4.72
CA ASP A 58 -8.13 8.94 -5.62
C ASP A 58 -6.83 8.46 -6.26
N ALA A 59 -5.95 9.40 -6.59
CA ALA A 59 -4.59 9.09 -7.03
C ALA A 59 -3.85 8.24 -5.98
N ALA A 60 -4.03 8.55 -4.69
CA ALA A 60 -3.37 7.86 -3.59
C ALA A 60 -3.88 6.43 -3.33
N VAL A 61 -5.10 6.06 -3.73
CA VAL A 61 -5.61 4.68 -3.61
C VAL A 61 -5.42 3.86 -4.89
N TRP A 62 -5.01 4.51 -5.98
CA TRP A 62 -4.96 3.89 -7.31
C TRP A 62 -4.03 2.68 -7.40
N ALA A 63 -2.89 2.69 -6.72
CA ALA A 63 -1.90 1.61 -6.78
C ALA A 63 -2.47 0.27 -6.27
N ASP A 64 -3.27 0.32 -5.20
CA ASP A 64 -3.95 -0.84 -4.65
C ASP A 64 -5.03 -1.42 -5.57
N LEU A 65 -5.63 -0.57 -6.41
CA LEU A 65 -6.51 -1.03 -7.49
C LEU A 65 -5.70 -1.70 -8.62
N GLN A 66 -4.47 -1.24 -8.89
CA GLN A 66 -3.62 -1.75 -9.96
C GLN A 66 -2.90 -3.06 -9.62
N LYS A 67 -2.54 -3.33 -8.35
CA LYS A 67 -1.80 -4.57 -7.97
C LYS A 67 -2.52 -5.88 -8.35
N ARG A 68 -3.81 -5.80 -8.71
CA ARG A 68 -4.58 -6.90 -9.31
C ARG A 68 -4.31 -7.08 -10.81
N LYS A 69 -4.19 -5.99 -11.55
CA LYS A 69 -3.91 -5.97 -12.99
C LYS A 69 -2.42 -6.08 -13.30
N LEU A 70 -1.59 -5.59 -12.38
CA LEU A 70 -0.13 -5.59 -12.44
C LEU A 70 0.44 -6.36 -11.22
N PRO A 71 0.34 -7.71 -11.17
CA PRO A 71 0.76 -8.46 -9.99
C PRO A 71 2.23 -8.29 -9.61
N PHE A 72 3.08 -7.90 -10.55
CA PHE A 72 4.50 -7.63 -10.31
C PHE A 72 4.73 -6.41 -9.40
N THR A 73 3.74 -5.54 -9.21
CA THR A 73 3.85 -4.39 -8.31
C THR A 73 3.55 -4.75 -6.85
N ARG A 74 3.05 -5.96 -6.56
CA ARG A 74 2.67 -6.34 -5.19
C ARG A 74 3.82 -6.22 -4.16
N PRO A 75 5.05 -6.67 -4.46
CA PRO A 75 6.16 -6.50 -3.52
C PRO A 75 6.50 -5.04 -3.24
N TRP A 76 6.09 -4.11 -4.11
CA TRP A 76 6.40 -2.69 -3.97
C TRP A 76 5.61 -2.00 -2.87
N HIS A 77 4.62 -2.68 -2.27
CA HIS A 77 3.83 -2.11 -1.19
C HIS A 77 4.50 -2.31 0.18
N PHE A 78 5.52 -3.17 0.32
CA PHE A 78 6.08 -3.48 1.63
C PHE A 78 7.59 -3.74 1.56
N ILE A 79 8.23 -3.81 2.72
CA ILE A 79 9.55 -4.40 2.91
C ILE A 79 9.49 -5.34 4.11
N ASP A 80 9.80 -6.60 3.89
CA ASP A 80 9.70 -7.65 4.91
C ASP A 80 10.96 -7.62 5.79
N ALA A 81 10.95 -6.78 6.83
CA ALA A 81 12.06 -6.68 7.77
C ALA A 81 12.25 -8.00 8.51
N LYS A 82 13.44 -8.62 8.39
CA LYS A 82 13.76 -9.93 9.00
C LYS A 82 14.40 -9.75 10.37
N ASP A 83 13.66 -9.18 11.31
CA ASP A 83 14.07 -8.89 12.67
C ASP A 83 13.34 -9.77 13.70
N GLN A 84 13.23 -9.32 14.97
CA GLN A 84 12.70 -10.13 16.08
C GLN A 84 11.81 -9.29 17.01
N PRO A 85 10.65 -8.80 16.55
CA PRO A 85 9.73 -8.09 17.42
C PRO A 85 9.10 -9.03 18.47
N PRO A 86 8.84 -8.54 19.70
CA PRO A 86 9.00 -7.15 20.14
C PRO A 86 10.40 -6.81 20.69
N ASP A 87 11.32 -7.77 20.72
CA ASP A 87 12.61 -7.63 21.42
C ASP A 87 13.62 -6.76 20.67
N SER A 88 13.62 -6.82 19.33
CA SER A 88 14.50 -6.01 18.47
C SER A 88 13.85 -5.75 17.12
N CYS A 89 13.69 -4.48 16.78
CA CYS A 89 13.21 -4.04 15.48
C CYS A 89 14.33 -3.38 14.66
N ARG A 90 14.53 -3.80 13.41
CA ARG A 90 15.53 -3.26 12.50
C ARG A 90 15.19 -3.60 11.05
N VAL A 91 15.31 -2.59 10.19
CA VAL A 91 15.27 -2.75 8.73
C VAL A 91 16.68 -2.72 8.16
N SER A 92 16.95 -3.58 7.18
CA SER A 92 18.18 -3.65 6.39
C SER A 92 17.80 -3.80 4.91
N TYR A 93 17.96 -2.74 4.12
CA TYR A 93 17.57 -2.75 2.70
C TYR A 93 18.14 -3.94 1.93
N GLU A 94 19.43 -4.23 2.10
CA GLU A 94 20.12 -5.32 1.39
C GLU A 94 19.62 -6.72 1.79
N ALA A 95 19.12 -6.89 3.01
CA ALA A 95 18.67 -8.18 3.52
C ALA A 95 17.16 -8.40 3.31
N ASP A 96 16.39 -7.32 3.35
CA ASP A 96 14.93 -7.35 3.43
C ASP A 96 14.27 -7.05 2.09
N CYS A 97 14.91 -6.24 1.23
CA CYS A 97 14.41 -5.99 -0.12
C CYS A 97 14.72 -7.18 -1.04
N THR A 98 13.71 -7.67 -1.74
CA THR A 98 13.87 -8.84 -2.63
C THR A 98 14.29 -8.44 -4.05
N LYS A 99 14.69 -9.43 -4.85
CA LYS A 99 14.95 -9.23 -6.29
C LYS A 99 13.74 -8.72 -7.09
N ASP A 100 12.53 -8.96 -6.58
CA ASP A 100 11.28 -8.53 -7.21
C ASP A 100 10.91 -7.09 -6.78
N GLY A 101 11.76 -6.47 -5.95
CA GLY A 101 11.60 -5.16 -5.38
C GLY A 101 11.02 -5.21 -3.96
N CYS A 102 10.93 -4.01 -3.38
CA CYS A 102 10.26 -3.67 -2.14
C CYS A 102 9.82 -2.19 -2.21
N VAL A 103 9.06 -1.72 -1.21
CA VAL A 103 8.59 -0.33 -1.13
C VAL A 103 9.72 0.71 -1.22
N ILE A 104 10.90 0.44 -0.65
CA ILE A 104 12.04 1.36 -0.72
C ILE A 104 12.56 1.49 -2.17
N SER A 105 12.81 0.36 -2.84
CA SER A 105 13.27 0.36 -4.25
C SER A 105 12.22 0.97 -5.20
N ALA A 106 10.93 0.81 -4.87
CA ALA A 106 9.84 1.35 -5.65
C ALA A 106 9.75 2.86 -5.48
N ILE A 107 9.90 3.40 -4.26
CA ILE A 107 9.99 4.84 -4.01
C ILE A 107 11.14 5.46 -4.80
N GLU A 108 12.33 4.85 -4.78
CA GLU A 108 13.49 5.32 -5.58
C GLU A 108 13.15 5.37 -7.07
N ASN A 109 12.65 4.26 -7.62
CA ASN A 109 12.33 4.14 -9.04
C ASN A 109 11.21 5.12 -9.47
N MET A 110 10.13 5.21 -8.71
CA MET A 110 9.02 6.12 -9.02
C MET A 110 9.45 7.58 -8.92
N THR A 111 10.32 7.92 -7.96
CA THR A 111 10.90 9.28 -7.86
C THR A 111 11.68 9.63 -9.12
N HIS A 112 12.51 8.72 -9.63
CA HIS A 112 13.23 8.93 -10.89
C HIS A 112 12.26 9.09 -12.08
N GLN A 113 11.21 8.26 -12.16
CA GLN A 113 10.26 8.31 -13.28
C GLN A 113 9.41 9.58 -13.28
N VAL A 114 8.99 10.10 -12.12
CA VAL A 114 8.28 11.38 -12.03
C VAL A 114 9.13 12.54 -12.61
N GLN A 115 10.45 12.44 -12.48
CA GLN A 115 11.39 13.49 -12.90
C GLN A 115 11.96 13.28 -14.30
N ASP A 116 11.69 12.15 -14.95
CA ASP A 116 12.30 11.80 -16.24
C ASP A 116 11.59 12.51 -17.40
N PRO A 117 12.21 13.52 -18.05
CA PRO A 117 11.57 14.28 -19.13
C PRO A 117 11.39 13.48 -20.42
N THR A 118 11.93 12.27 -20.50
CA THR A 118 11.80 11.38 -21.67
C THR A 118 10.54 10.52 -21.63
N LEU A 119 9.88 10.43 -20.47
CA LEU A 119 8.63 9.71 -20.29
C LEU A 119 7.43 10.54 -20.72
N GLU A 120 6.40 9.86 -21.21
CA GLU A 120 5.10 10.49 -21.46
C GLU A 120 4.50 10.99 -20.15
N LYS A 121 3.75 12.09 -20.20
CA LYS A 121 3.09 12.69 -19.02
C LYS A 121 2.21 11.70 -18.27
N THR A 122 1.57 10.77 -18.99
CA THR A 122 0.77 9.69 -18.39
C THR A 122 1.61 8.72 -17.57
N GLN A 123 2.83 8.39 -18.02
CA GLN A 123 3.76 7.52 -17.29
C GLN A 123 4.31 8.23 -16.05
N GLN A 124 4.66 9.52 -16.17
CA GLN A 124 5.04 10.36 -15.02
C GLN A 124 3.90 10.45 -13.99
N GLY A 125 2.66 10.60 -14.46
CA GLY A 125 1.46 10.61 -13.61
C GLY A 125 1.21 9.28 -12.90
N ASP A 126 1.37 8.15 -13.56
CA ASP A 126 1.27 6.84 -12.91
C ASP A 126 2.41 6.61 -11.90
N ALA A 127 3.62 7.07 -12.19
CA ALA A 127 4.73 7.06 -11.24
C ALA A 127 4.43 7.92 -10.01
N LEU A 128 3.82 9.10 -10.18
CA LEU A 128 3.43 9.96 -9.06
C LEU A 128 2.35 9.31 -8.18
N LYS A 129 1.34 8.65 -8.78
CA LYS A 129 0.31 7.90 -8.04
C LYS A 129 0.93 6.78 -7.19
N PHE A 130 1.84 6.00 -7.78
CA PHE A 130 2.58 4.97 -7.05
C PHE A 130 3.40 5.57 -5.91
N LEU A 131 4.17 6.64 -6.17
CA LEU A 131 4.98 7.31 -5.17
C LEU A 131 4.16 7.78 -3.96
N MET A 132 3.02 8.44 -4.22
CA MET A 132 2.12 8.89 -3.15
C MET A 132 1.60 7.74 -2.29
N HIS A 133 1.20 6.63 -2.94
CA HIS A 133 0.71 5.45 -2.26
C HIS A 133 1.81 4.79 -1.40
N PHE A 134 3.00 4.57 -1.97
CA PHE A 134 4.11 3.90 -1.30
C PHE A 134 4.68 4.68 -0.12
N ILE A 135 4.64 6.02 -0.17
CA ILE A 135 4.95 6.83 1.01
C ILE A 135 3.94 6.58 2.12
N GLY A 136 2.65 6.41 1.81
CA GLY A 136 1.65 5.96 2.79
C GLY A 136 2.00 4.60 3.38
N ASP A 137 2.20 3.59 2.52
CA ASP A 137 2.51 2.21 2.91
C ASP A 137 3.72 2.12 3.84
N LEU A 138 4.81 2.83 3.50
CA LEU A 138 6.04 2.83 4.29
C LEU A 138 5.81 3.27 5.75
N HIS A 139 4.78 4.08 6.01
CA HIS A 139 4.44 4.55 7.36
C HIS A 139 3.44 3.65 8.11
N GLN A 140 2.93 2.59 7.49
CA GLN A 140 2.16 1.55 8.18
C GLN A 140 3.15 0.52 8.76
N PRO A 141 3.31 0.39 10.10
CA PRO A 141 4.38 -0.44 10.68
C PRO A 141 4.43 -1.89 10.19
N LEU A 142 3.28 -2.51 9.93
CA LEU A 142 3.17 -3.88 9.46
C LEU A 142 3.42 -4.05 7.95
N HIS A 143 3.62 -2.96 7.21
CA HIS A 143 4.19 -2.97 5.85
C HIS A 143 5.72 -3.02 5.85
N VAL A 144 6.33 -2.91 7.04
CA VAL A 144 7.78 -2.85 7.23
C VAL A 144 8.24 -4.03 8.12
N GLU A 145 7.55 -5.17 8.04
CA GLU A 145 7.71 -6.30 8.96
C GLU A 145 7.41 -7.65 8.28
N ASP A 146 8.33 -8.61 8.37
CA ASP A 146 8.15 -9.96 7.81
C ASP A 146 7.24 -10.84 8.67
N LYS A 147 7.27 -10.67 9.99
CA LYS A 147 6.66 -11.62 10.93
C LYS A 147 5.19 -11.85 10.67
N CYS A 148 4.84 -13.12 10.48
CA CYS A 148 3.47 -13.54 10.17
C CYS A 148 2.90 -12.78 8.95
N ARG A 149 3.79 -12.45 7.99
CA ARG A 149 3.49 -11.73 6.76
C ARG A 149 2.93 -10.33 7.02
N GLY A 150 3.68 -9.53 7.77
CA GLY A 150 3.20 -8.25 8.28
C GLY A 150 1.98 -8.42 9.18
N GLY A 151 1.90 -9.49 9.98
CA GLY A 151 0.75 -9.74 10.85
C GLY A 151 -0.55 -10.18 10.16
N ASN A 152 -0.54 -10.48 8.85
CA ASN A 152 -1.70 -11.02 8.15
C ASN A 152 -2.15 -12.40 8.68
N ASP A 153 -1.21 -13.18 9.20
CA ASP A 153 -1.47 -14.50 9.79
C ASP A 153 -1.79 -14.42 11.30
N ILE A 154 -1.83 -13.22 11.90
CA ILE A 154 -2.18 -13.01 13.31
C ILE A 154 -3.66 -12.67 13.40
N HIS A 155 -4.51 -13.66 13.66
CA HIS A 155 -5.94 -13.45 13.86
C HIS A 155 -6.24 -12.77 15.20
N VAL A 156 -7.09 -11.75 15.17
CA VAL A 156 -7.44 -10.94 16.35
C VAL A 156 -8.95 -10.64 16.39
N CYS A 157 -9.43 -10.22 17.55
CA CYS A 157 -10.72 -9.57 17.68
C CYS A 157 -10.52 -8.07 17.89
N PHE A 158 -11.28 -7.24 17.18
CA PHE A 158 -11.25 -5.78 17.35
C PHE A 158 -12.68 -5.24 17.43
N ASP A 159 -12.95 -4.34 18.38
CA ASP A 159 -14.26 -3.69 18.55
C ASP A 159 -15.47 -4.65 18.60
N ASN A 160 -15.33 -5.76 19.34
CA ASN A 160 -16.32 -6.87 19.42
C ASN A 160 -16.56 -7.63 18.11
N HIS A 161 -15.77 -7.38 17.06
CA HIS A 161 -15.74 -8.16 15.84
C HIS A 161 -14.63 -9.21 15.94
N CYS A 162 -15.03 -10.46 16.11
CA CYS A 162 -14.14 -11.64 16.08
C CYS A 162 -14.42 -12.43 14.79
N GLY A 163 -13.41 -12.78 14.01
CA GLY A 163 -13.62 -13.54 12.77
C GLY A 163 -12.46 -13.46 11.78
N LYS A 164 -12.75 -13.06 10.53
CA LYS A 164 -11.77 -12.94 9.42
C LYS A 164 -10.78 -11.76 9.58
N THR A 165 -10.82 -11.07 10.71
CA THR A 165 -9.94 -9.95 11.02
C THR A 165 -8.54 -10.46 11.39
N ASN A 166 -7.51 -9.82 10.86
CA ASN A 166 -6.11 -10.05 11.24
C ASN A 166 -5.46 -8.74 11.69
N LEU A 167 -4.32 -8.83 12.36
CA LEU A 167 -3.64 -7.68 12.93
C LEU A 167 -3.34 -6.62 11.85
N HIS A 168 -2.91 -7.03 10.67
CA HIS A 168 -2.65 -6.14 9.54
C HIS A 168 -3.87 -5.28 9.18
N SER A 169 -5.01 -5.92 8.89
CA SER A 169 -6.27 -5.23 8.56
C SER A 169 -6.80 -4.30 9.66
N VAL A 170 -6.49 -4.62 10.93
CA VAL A 170 -6.86 -3.74 12.06
C VAL A 170 -6.05 -2.45 12.04
N TRP A 171 -4.75 -2.53 11.73
CA TRP A 171 -3.90 -1.36 11.57
C TRP A 171 -4.27 -0.55 10.34
N ASP A 172 -4.47 -1.21 9.20
CA ASP A 172 -4.77 -0.54 7.93
C ASP A 172 -6.10 0.19 7.94
N THR A 173 -7.14 -0.46 8.49
CA THR A 173 -8.52 -0.07 8.22
C THR A 173 -9.32 0.10 9.51
N ASP A 174 -9.39 -0.92 10.37
CA ASP A 174 -10.37 -0.90 11.46
C ASP A 174 -10.08 0.18 12.51
N ILE A 175 -8.80 0.41 12.88
CA ILE A 175 -8.42 1.49 13.79
C ILE A 175 -8.74 2.86 13.18
N PRO A 176 -8.25 3.21 11.97
CA PRO A 176 -8.63 4.45 11.30
C PRO A 176 -10.15 4.64 11.19
N HIS A 177 -10.89 3.59 10.83
CA HIS A 177 -12.34 3.65 10.72
C HIS A 177 -12.99 3.92 12.06
N LYS A 178 -12.60 3.18 13.11
CA LYS A 178 -13.14 3.36 14.46
C LYS A 178 -12.95 4.78 14.98
N LEU A 179 -11.74 5.34 14.80
CA LEU A 179 -11.41 6.69 15.24
C LEU A 179 -12.27 7.76 14.55
N ASN A 180 -12.72 7.49 13.33
CA ASN A 180 -13.55 8.39 12.53
C ASN A 180 -15.06 8.02 12.56
N GLY A 181 -15.47 7.11 13.45
CA GLY A 181 -16.88 6.69 13.56
C GLY A 181 -17.41 5.90 12.35
N LEU A 182 -16.50 5.38 11.53
CA LEU A 182 -16.78 4.63 10.33
C LEU A 182 -17.00 3.14 10.64
N LYS A 183 -17.79 2.46 9.80
CA LYS A 183 -17.97 1.01 9.90
C LYS A 183 -16.74 0.29 9.35
N HIS A 184 -16.31 -0.77 10.02
CA HIS A 184 -15.22 -1.67 9.57
C HIS A 184 -15.48 -2.30 8.18
N SER A 185 -16.75 -2.42 7.78
CA SER A 185 -17.16 -3.03 6.50
C SER A 185 -17.30 -2.03 5.35
N LEU A 186 -16.94 -0.76 5.53
CA LEU A 186 -17.00 0.24 4.46
C LEU A 186 -16.09 -0.15 3.30
N LYS A 187 -16.44 0.35 2.11
CA LYS A 187 -15.74 0.07 0.86
C LYS A 187 -15.16 1.34 0.28
N HIS A 188 -14.08 1.16 -0.48
CA HIS A 188 -13.30 2.17 -1.22
C HIS A 188 -14.03 3.45 -1.66
N ASN A 189 -15.16 3.33 -2.37
CA ASN A 189 -15.87 4.51 -2.91
C ASN A 189 -16.80 5.19 -1.89
N GLU A 190 -17.34 4.42 -0.93
CA GLU A 190 -18.23 4.96 0.08
C GLU A 190 -17.46 5.84 1.05
N GLU A 191 -16.20 5.51 1.34
CA GLU A 191 -15.32 6.27 2.24
C GLU A 191 -15.06 7.71 1.78
N LYS A 192 -14.89 7.92 0.47
CA LYS A 192 -14.65 9.27 -0.08
C LYS A 192 -15.84 10.22 0.12
N SER A 193 -17.05 9.68 0.09
CA SER A 193 -18.30 10.47 0.13
C SER A 193 -18.72 10.90 1.54
N LEU A 194 -17.92 10.59 2.55
CA LEU A 194 -18.24 10.87 3.95
C LEU A 194 -17.80 12.28 4.34
N PRO A 195 -18.64 13.01 5.11
CA PRO A 195 -18.41 14.41 5.47
C PRO A 195 -17.25 14.63 6.44
#